data_AF-A0A7V3JS35-F1
#
_entry.id   AF-A0A7V3JS35-F1
#
_cell.length_a   1.000
_cell.length_b   1.000
_cell.length_c   1.000
_cell.angle_alpha   90.00
_cell.angle_beta   90.00
_cell.angle_gamma   90.00
#
_symmetry.space_group_name_H-M   'P 1'
#
loop_
_entity.id
_entity.type
_entity.pdbx_description
1 polymer ?
#
loop_
_entity_poly.entity_id
_entity_poly.type
_entity_poly.pdbx_seq_one_letter_code
_entity_poly.pdbx_strand_id
1 'polypeptide(L)'
;NYGGKILAPKKIITKNTYENRFVKGTLIKILWGINELLFSLEEYKENLNKIEEYKEKIEDMRKKLLKRKKELNLLLNLEFINEIKPEFEIKLTPVIKNNPYYNMIYKLYLKFHQFCIPVELGELNLQSFDEWLLYELWVFFQILEKCKKKFGEKIKVKNFFEIEGRKIKLKIGEIEKEPERKGTPEIEWENFSLYYQKRFEFTKKGIGSYTIPVKPDIVLWNKNNNEIIIFDAKKETAGSLFKEKGARRSAIAQLHQYKESIINFKDKKRVVKGTYAIIPKRTSVEKEYEKFFDKNYRKEYGFGFYVFEVSGEKEEVEIWENGK
;
A
#
# COMPACT_ATOMS: atom_id res chain seq x y z
N ASN A 1 5.69 -54.97 -32.90
CA ASN A 1 4.47 -54.41 -32.27
C ASN A 1 4.77 -53.11 -31.55
N TYR A 2 4.80 -51.99 -32.29
CA TYR A 2 4.85 -50.65 -31.70
C TYR A 2 3.42 -50.15 -31.51
N GLY A 3 2.80 -50.52 -30.37
CA GLY A 3 1.50 -50.00 -29.97
C GLY A 3 1.65 -48.58 -29.42
N GLY A 4 1.63 -47.57 -30.29
CA GLY A 4 1.63 -46.16 -29.88
C GLY A 4 0.35 -45.81 -29.13
N LYS A 5 0.46 -45.39 -27.86
CA LYS A 5 -0.68 -44.84 -27.10
C LYS A 5 -1.11 -43.52 -27.74
N ILE A 6 -2.32 -43.49 -28.28
CA ILE A 6 -2.96 -42.27 -28.75
C ILE A 6 -3.42 -41.47 -27.52
N LEU A 7 -2.80 -40.33 -27.27
CA LEU A 7 -3.26 -39.36 -26.28
C LEU A 7 -4.23 -38.39 -26.95
N ALA A 8 -5.53 -38.59 -26.75
CA ALA A 8 -6.57 -37.68 -27.20
C ALA A 8 -7.05 -36.80 -26.03
N PRO A 9 -7.16 -35.47 -26.20
CA PRO A 9 -7.70 -34.61 -25.17
C PRO A 9 -9.20 -34.89 -24.97
N LYS A 10 -9.57 -35.33 -23.76
CA LYS A 10 -10.98 -35.50 -23.36
C LYS A 10 -11.47 -34.26 -22.65
N LYS A 11 -12.50 -33.59 -23.18
CA LYS A 11 -13.18 -32.50 -22.49
C LYS A 11 -13.90 -33.06 -21.27
N ILE A 12 -13.44 -32.69 -20.07
CA ILE A 12 -14.09 -33.06 -18.81
C ILE A 12 -15.07 -31.94 -18.46
N ILE A 13 -16.37 -32.25 -18.48
CA ILE A 13 -17.40 -31.35 -17.95
C ILE A 13 -17.50 -31.66 -16.46
N THR A 14 -17.07 -30.73 -15.61
CA THR A 14 -17.13 -30.88 -14.16
C THR A 14 -17.68 -29.62 -13.51
N LYS A 15 -18.46 -29.80 -12.43
CA LYS A 15 -18.90 -28.71 -11.57
C LYS A 15 -17.79 -28.24 -10.63
N ASN A 16 -16.69 -28.99 -10.50
CA ASN A 16 -15.54 -28.65 -9.66
C ASN A 16 -14.60 -27.62 -10.35
N THR A 17 -15.15 -26.45 -10.69
CA THR A 17 -14.40 -25.31 -11.22
C THR A 17 -13.86 -24.45 -10.08
N TYR A 18 -12.81 -23.67 -10.36
CA TYR A 18 -12.26 -22.71 -9.40
C TYR A 18 -13.36 -21.80 -8.82
N GLU A 19 -14.27 -21.31 -9.65
CA GLU A 19 -15.34 -20.40 -9.25
C GLU A 19 -16.32 -21.06 -8.27
N ASN A 20 -16.69 -22.32 -8.50
CA ASN A 20 -17.58 -23.03 -7.57
C ASN A 20 -16.86 -23.39 -6.27
N ARG A 21 -15.57 -23.73 -6.34
CA ARG A 21 -14.73 -23.91 -5.14
C ARG A 21 -14.65 -22.62 -4.33
N PHE A 22 -14.51 -21.47 -4.99
CA PHE A 22 -14.47 -20.15 -4.37
C PHE A 22 -15.81 -19.80 -3.71
N VAL A 23 -16.95 -20.11 -4.35
CA VAL A 23 -18.27 -19.94 -3.74
C VAL A 23 -18.38 -20.76 -2.45
N LYS A 24 -18.01 -22.05 -2.48
CA LYS A 24 -18.00 -22.89 -1.27
C LYS A 24 -17.08 -22.33 -0.19
N GLY A 25 -15.86 -21.94 -0.55
CA GLY A 25 -14.90 -21.35 0.39
C GLY A 25 -15.41 -20.05 1.03
N THR A 26 -16.12 -19.22 0.25
CA THR A 26 -16.78 -18.01 0.74
C THR A 26 -17.85 -18.34 1.78
N LEU A 27 -18.75 -19.28 1.47
CA LEU A 27 -19.80 -19.71 2.40
C LEU A 27 -19.23 -20.25 3.71
N ILE A 28 -18.15 -21.05 3.64
CA ILE A 28 -17.46 -21.59 4.82
C ILE A 28 -16.86 -20.46 5.67
N LYS A 29 -16.19 -19.48 5.05
CA LYS A 29 -15.60 -18.34 5.78
C LYS A 29 -16.65 -17.47 6.47
N ILE A 30 -17.77 -17.20 5.79
CA ILE A 30 -18.88 -16.45 6.39
C ILE A 30 -19.47 -17.24 7.56
N LEU A 31 -19.69 -18.55 7.40
CA LEU A 31 -20.17 -19.41 8.46
C LEU A 31 -19.22 -19.43 9.67
N TRP A 32 -17.92 -19.49 9.43
CA TRP A 32 -16.90 -19.40 10.48
C TRP A 32 -17.03 -18.08 11.25
N GLY A 33 -17.05 -16.92 10.57
CA GLY A 33 -17.18 -15.64 11.28
C GLY A 33 -18.51 -15.46 12.01
N ILE A 34 -19.61 -16.06 11.52
CA ILE A 34 -20.88 -16.10 12.28
C ILE A 34 -20.72 -16.93 13.55
N ASN A 35 -20.01 -18.06 13.52
CA ASN A 35 -19.76 -18.86 14.71
C ASN A 35 -18.88 -18.13 15.72
N GLU A 36 -17.81 -17.47 15.27
CA GLU A 36 -16.96 -16.64 16.14
C GLU A 36 -17.77 -15.53 16.80
N LEU A 37 -18.59 -14.80 16.03
CA LEU A 37 -19.42 -13.72 16.58
C LEU A 37 -20.46 -14.26 17.57
N LEU A 38 -21.09 -15.40 17.28
CA LEU A 38 -22.02 -16.03 18.23
C LEU A 38 -21.31 -16.48 19.51
N PHE A 39 -20.08 -16.98 19.41
CA PHE A 39 -19.27 -17.35 20.57
C PHE A 39 -18.94 -16.12 21.42
N SER A 40 -18.41 -15.05 20.81
CA SER A 40 -18.12 -13.80 21.52
C SER A 40 -19.37 -13.21 22.17
N LEU A 41 -20.53 -13.23 21.49
CA LEU A 41 -21.78 -12.73 22.07
C LEU A 41 -22.22 -13.53 23.30
N GLU A 42 -21.94 -14.84 23.35
CA GLU A 42 -22.25 -15.66 24.52
C GLU A 42 -21.29 -15.36 25.69
N GLU A 43 -20.00 -15.18 25.41
CA GLU A 43 -18.99 -14.75 26.39
C GLU A 43 -19.31 -13.34 26.96
N TYR A 44 -19.79 -12.43 26.12
CA TYR A 44 -20.23 -11.10 26.56
C TYR A 44 -21.53 -11.14 27.35
N LYS A 45 -22.42 -12.11 27.09
CA LYS A 45 -23.69 -12.27 27.82
C LYS A 45 -23.47 -12.59 29.29
N GLU A 46 -22.43 -13.36 29.63
CA GLU A 46 -22.04 -13.63 31.02
C GLU A 46 -21.57 -12.35 31.76
N ASN A 47 -20.94 -11.42 31.02
CA ASN A 47 -20.41 -10.16 31.55
C ASN A 47 -21.43 -8.99 31.54
N LEU A 48 -22.43 -9.03 30.65
CA LEU A 48 -23.41 -7.94 30.42
C LEU A 48 -24.72 -8.06 31.21
N ASN A 49 -24.82 -9.00 32.15
CA ASN A 49 -25.93 -9.05 33.12
C ASN A 49 -26.08 -7.77 33.99
N LYS A 50 -25.24 -6.74 33.77
CA LYS A 50 -25.25 -5.45 34.47
C LYS A 50 -25.78 -4.27 33.64
N ILE A 51 -26.11 -4.43 32.35
CA ILE A 51 -26.55 -3.30 31.50
C ILE A 51 -27.79 -3.68 30.68
N GLU A 52 -28.98 -3.38 31.22
CA GLU A 52 -30.30 -3.72 30.64
C GLU A 52 -30.52 -3.11 29.23
N GLU A 53 -29.88 -1.98 28.93
CA GLU A 53 -30.06 -1.21 27.68
C GLU A 53 -29.63 -1.96 26.40
N TYR A 54 -28.63 -2.85 26.48
CA TYR A 54 -28.07 -3.54 25.30
C TYR A 54 -28.57 -4.97 25.13
N LYS A 55 -29.27 -5.50 26.13
CA LYS A 55 -29.73 -6.89 26.19
C LYS A 55 -30.67 -7.26 25.04
N GLU A 56 -31.64 -6.40 24.74
CA GLU A 56 -32.59 -6.61 23.65
C GLU A 56 -31.91 -6.57 22.27
N LYS A 57 -30.98 -5.64 22.06
CA LYS A 57 -30.21 -5.51 20.82
C LYS A 57 -29.31 -6.73 20.56
N ILE A 58 -28.68 -7.25 21.62
CA ILE A 58 -27.83 -8.44 21.54
C ILE A 58 -28.66 -9.67 21.21
N GLU A 59 -29.82 -9.85 21.84
CA GLU A 59 -30.71 -10.99 21.56
C GLU A 59 -31.31 -10.93 20.15
N ASP A 60 -31.68 -9.75 19.64
CA ASP A 60 -32.10 -9.59 18.24
C ASP A 60 -30.98 -9.95 17.25
N MET A 61 -29.76 -9.46 17.50
CA MET A 61 -28.58 -9.79 16.69
C MET A 61 -28.28 -11.30 16.71
N ARG A 62 -28.35 -11.94 17.87
CA ARG A 62 -28.19 -13.40 18.02
C ARG A 62 -29.23 -14.17 17.22
N LYS A 63 -30.51 -13.79 17.30
CA LYS A 63 -31.59 -14.42 16.51
C LYS A 63 -31.31 -14.33 15.00
N LYS A 64 -30.88 -13.16 14.53
CA LYS A 64 -30.49 -12.95 13.13
C LYS A 64 -29.31 -13.84 12.72
N LEU A 65 -28.27 -13.91 13.53
CA LEU A 65 -27.08 -14.74 13.26
C LEU A 65 -27.41 -16.24 13.24
N LEU A 66 -28.23 -16.73 14.19
CA LEU A 66 -28.68 -18.13 14.21
C LEU A 66 -29.51 -18.48 12.97
N LYS A 67 -30.36 -17.57 12.50
CA LYS A 67 -31.10 -17.75 11.24
C LYS A 67 -30.13 -17.86 10.06
N ARG A 68 -29.16 -16.95 9.94
CA ARG A 68 -28.15 -16.98 8.86
C ARG A 68 -27.27 -18.22 8.90
N LYS A 69 -26.89 -18.69 10.09
CA LYS A 69 -26.16 -19.95 10.28
C LYS A 69 -26.93 -21.13 9.68
N LYS A 70 -28.24 -21.22 9.93
CA LYS A 70 -29.11 -22.28 9.36
C LYS A 70 -29.17 -22.20 7.83
N GLU A 71 -29.36 -20.99 7.29
CA GLU A 71 -29.40 -20.75 5.84
C GLU A 71 -28.08 -21.16 5.16
N LEU A 72 -26.93 -20.81 5.73
CA LEU A 72 -25.61 -21.16 5.19
C LEU A 72 -25.34 -22.67 5.24
N ASN A 73 -25.72 -23.33 6.34
CA ASN A 73 -25.59 -24.78 6.45
C ASN A 73 -26.45 -25.51 5.40
N LEU A 74 -27.66 -25.01 5.12
CA LEU A 74 -28.50 -25.55 4.05
C LEU A 74 -27.80 -25.42 2.69
N LEU A 75 -27.23 -24.25 2.38
CA LEU A 75 -26.52 -24.00 1.13
C LEU A 75 -25.27 -24.88 0.98
N LEU A 76 -24.51 -25.09 2.06
CA LEU A 76 -23.31 -25.94 2.06
C LEU A 76 -23.65 -27.42 1.87
N ASN A 77 -24.85 -27.84 2.28
CA ASN A 77 -25.34 -29.21 2.14
C ASN A 77 -26.06 -29.48 0.81
N LEU A 78 -26.20 -28.48 -0.07
CA LEU A 78 -26.69 -28.74 -1.42
C LEU A 78 -25.76 -29.73 -2.13
N GLU A 79 -26.34 -30.73 -2.79
CA GLU A 79 -25.62 -31.85 -3.43
C GLU A 79 -24.41 -31.38 -4.24
N PHE A 80 -24.61 -30.38 -5.11
CA PHE A 80 -23.53 -29.85 -5.96
C PHE A 80 -22.46 -29.08 -5.19
N ILE A 81 -22.77 -28.42 -4.07
CA ILE A 81 -21.78 -27.70 -3.25
C ILE A 81 -21.00 -28.70 -2.41
N ASN A 82 -21.67 -29.71 -1.88
CA ASN A 82 -21.07 -30.70 -1.00
C ASN A 82 -19.93 -31.46 -1.71
N GLU A 83 -20.11 -31.81 -2.98
CA GLU A 83 -19.13 -32.55 -3.80
C GLU A 83 -17.87 -31.76 -4.20
N ILE A 84 -17.90 -30.44 -4.08
CA ILE A 84 -16.83 -29.56 -4.56
C ILE A 84 -15.84 -29.27 -3.42
N LYS A 85 -14.53 -29.23 -3.70
CA LYS A 85 -13.54 -28.82 -2.69
C LYS A 85 -13.60 -27.30 -2.46
N PRO A 86 -13.45 -26.80 -1.23
CA PRO A 86 -13.39 -25.35 -1.04
C PRO A 86 -12.07 -24.78 -1.58
N GLU A 87 -12.12 -23.53 -2.02
CA GLU A 87 -10.94 -22.71 -2.36
C GLU A 87 -10.98 -21.43 -1.54
N PHE A 88 -9.85 -21.11 -0.90
CA PHE A 88 -9.74 -19.98 0.01
C PHE A 88 -8.81 -18.90 -0.53
N GLU A 89 -7.99 -19.21 -1.55
CA GLU A 89 -7.17 -18.24 -2.26
C GLU A 89 -8.01 -17.41 -3.22
N ILE A 90 -7.82 -16.10 -3.18
CA ILE A 90 -8.57 -15.15 -4.00
C ILE A 90 -7.84 -14.96 -5.34
N LYS A 91 -8.50 -15.30 -6.44
CA LYS A 91 -8.04 -15.06 -7.82
C LYS A 91 -9.21 -14.53 -8.63
N LEU A 92 -9.08 -13.32 -9.17
CA LEU A 92 -10.13 -12.72 -10.00
C LEU A 92 -10.06 -13.30 -11.42
N THR A 93 -10.87 -14.33 -11.68
CA THR A 93 -10.93 -14.94 -13.01
C THR A 93 -11.86 -14.17 -13.96
N PRO A 94 -11.72 -14.32 -15.28
CA PRO A 94 -12.66 -13.74 -16.24
C PRO A 94 -14.12 -14.15 -15.98
N VAL A 95 -14.34 -15.37 -15.49
CA VAL A 95 -15.69 -15.86 -15.14
C VAL A 95 -16.25 -15.11 -13.94
N ILE A 96 -15.45 -14.88 -12.89
CA ILE A 96 -15.87 -14.06 -11.74
C ILE A 96 -16.13 -12.61 -12.14
N LYS A 97 -15.33 -12.07 -13.07
CA LYS A 97 -15.47 -10.68 -13.53
C LYS A 97 -16.76 -10.48 -14.34
N ASN A 98 -17.05 -11.39 -15.26
CA ASN A 98 -18.08 -11.19 -16.28
C ASN A 98 -19.43 -11.83 -15.91
N ASN A 99 -19.46 -12.83 -15.03
CA ASN A 99 -20.72 -13.42 -14.56
C ASN A 99 -21.28 -12.63 -13.36
N PRO A 100 -22.53 -12.14 -13.42
CA PRO A 100 -23.08 -11.29 -12.37
C PRO A 100 -23.19 -11.97 -11.00
N TYR A 101 -23.46 -13.28 -10.97
CA TYR A 101 -23.63 -14.03 -9.71
C TYR A 101 -22.30 -14.28 -9.01
N TYR A 102 -21.28 -14.71 -9.75
CA TYR A 102 -19.94 -14.86 -9.17
C TYR A 102 -19.35 -13.52 -8.76
N ASN A 103 -19.60 -12.46 -9.56
CA ASN A 103 -19.17 -11.10 -9.21
C ASN A 103 -19.80 -10.63 -7.89
N MET A 104 -21.09 -10.92 -7.69
CA MET A 104 -21.80 -10.58 -6.45
C MET A 104 -21.22 -11.32 -5.25
N ILE A 105 -20.94 -12.62 -5.37
CA ILE A 105 -20.35 -13.43 -4.30
C ILE A 105 -18.92 -12.96 -4.00
N TYR A 106 -18.14 -12.62 -5.02
CA TYR A 106 -16.81 -12.03 -4.88
C TYR A 106 -16.85 -10.70 -4.11
N LYS A 107 -17.78 -9.81 -4.46
CA LYS A 107 -17.99 -8.55 -3.72
C LYS A 107 -18.42 -8.79 -2.27
N LEU A 108 -19.28 -9.78 -2.03
CA LEU A 108 -19.70 -10.16 -0.68
C LEU A 108 -18.50 -10.68 0.14
N TYR A 109 -17.67 -11.53 -0.46
CA TYR A 109 -16.45 -12.04 0.15
C TYR A 109 -15.50 -10.90 0.55
N LEU A 110 -15.25 -9.94 -0.36
CA LEU A 110 -14.39 -8.79 -0.07
C LEU A 110 -14.93 -7.95 1.09
N LYS A 111 -16.24 -7.66 1.09
CA LYS A 111 -16.90 -6.95 2.20
C LYS A 111 -16.75 -7.69 3.51
N PHE A 112 -17.00 -8.99 3.54
CA PHE A 112 -16.86 -9.82 4.75
C PHE A 112 -15.42 -9.79 5.28
N HIS A 113 -14.43 -9.92 4.38
CA HIS A 113 -13.02 -9.86 4.75
C HIS A 113 -12.61 -8.50 5.34
N GLN A 114 -13.18 -7.39 4.84
CA GLN A 114 -12.98 -6.04 5.40
C GLN A 114 -13.57 -5.87 6.80
N PHE A 115 -14.59 -6.65 7.18
CA PHE A 115 -15.16 -6.59 8.54
C PHE A 115 -14.37 -7.43 9.55
N CYS A 116 -13.77 -8.54 9.11
CA CYS A 116 -12.99 -9.43 9.97
C CYS A 116 -11.55 -8.95 10.23
N ILE A 117 -11.03 -8.04 9.41
CA ILE A 117 -9.73 -7.39 9.59
C ILE A 117 -10.01 -5.89 9.66
N PRO A 118 -9.64 -5.17 10.73
CA PRO A 118 -9.90 -3.74 10.89
C PRO A 118 -8.98 -2.87 10.00
N VAL A 119 -8.77 -3.29 8.75
CA VAL A 119 -8.05 -2.58 7.70
C VAL A 119 -8.82 -2.77 6.40
N GLU A 120 -9.23 -1.68 5.77
CA GLU A 120 -9.88 -1.67 4.46
C GLU A 120 -8.90 -2.13 3.36
N LEU A 121 -8.70 -3.44 3.22
CA LEU A 121 -7.98 -4.04 2.09
C LEU A 121 -8.77 -3.98 0.77
N GLY A 122 -10.03 -3.52 0.78
CA GLY A 122 -10.83 -3.39 -0.44
C GLY A 122 -10.78 -2.02 -1.11
N GLU A 123 -10.15 -1.02 -0.48
CA GLU A 123 -9.73 0.22 -1.15
C GLU A 123 -8.22 0.20 -1.50
N LEU A 124 -7.43 -0.60 -0.79
CA LEU A 124 -6.19 -1.15 -1.34
C LEU A 124 -6.57 -2.24 -2.34
N ASN A 125 -7.05 -1.86 -3.50
CA ASN A 125 -7.01 -2.76 -4.64
C ASN A 125 -5.52 -3.02 -4.92
N LEU A 126 -4.89 -3.96 -4.20
CA LEU A 126 -3.47 -4.31 -4.36
C LEU A 126 -3.21 -4.84 -5.79
N GLN A 127 -4.28 -5.22 -6.51
CA GLN A 127 -4.26 -5.56 -7.93
C GLN A 127 -4.40 -4.33 -8.87
N SER A 128 -4.75 -3.14 -8.36
CA SER A 128 -4.82 -1.89 -9.15
C SER A 128 -4.03 -0.71 -8.58
N PHE A 129 -3.35 -0.85 -7.46
CA PHE A 129 -2.18 -0.01 -7.24
C PHE A 129 -1.14 -0.52 -8.22
N ASP A 130 -0.66 0.36 -9.09
CA ASP A 130 0.57 0.08 -9.83
C ASP A 130 1.60 -0.41 -8.80
N GLU A 131 2.25 -1.54 -9.05
CA GLU A 131 3.26 -2.11 -8.13
C GLU A 131 4.29 -1.05 -7.68
N TRP A 132 4.52 -0.07 -8.55
CA TRP A 132 5.30 1.14 -8.28
C TRP A 132 4.75 1.97 -7.11
N LEU A 133 3.46 2.27 -7.09
CA LEU A 133 2.80 3.07 -6.05
C LEU A 133 2.81 2.35 -4.69
N LEU A 134 2.69 1.02 -4.67
CA LEU A 134 2.85 0.24 -3.44
C LEU A 134 4.28 0.31 -2.91
N TYR A 135 5.27 0.25 -3.80
CA TYR A 135 6.66 0.40 -3.42
C TYR A 135 6.96 1.79 -2.88
N GLU A 136 6.47 2.84 -3.54
CA GLU A 136 6.58 4.23 -3.09
C GLU A 136 6.00 4.43 -1.67
N LEU A 137 4.78 3.94 -1.46
CA LEU A 137 4.12 3.93 -0.16
C LEU A 137 4.92 3.19 0.91
N TRP A 138 5.42 2.01 0.58
CA TRP A 138 6.22 1.23 1.49
C TRP A 138 7.50 1.97 1.87
N VAL A 139 8.22 2.56 0.91
CA VAL A 139 9.40 3.39 1.17
C VAL A 139 9.04 4.58 2.06
N PHE A 140 7.91 5.25 1.81
CA PHE A 140 7.44 6.34 2.67
C PHE A 140 7.31 5.91 4.12
N PHE A 141 6.69 4.76 4.39
CA PHE A 141 6.57 4.24 5.76
C PHE A 141 7.93 3.87 6.36
N GLN A 142 8.87 3.34 5.57
CA GLN A 142 10.22 3.06 6.05
C GLN A 142 10.97 4.34 6.44
N ILE A 143 10.83 5.42 5.66
CA ILE A 143 11.40 6.73 6.00
C ILE A 143 10.70 7.31 7.22
N LEU A 144 9.37 7.20 7.33
CA LEU A 144 8.60 7.64 8.48
C LEU A 144 9.06 6.95 9.77
N GLU A 145 9.27 5.64 9.78
CA GLU A 145 9.78 4.90 10.93
C GLU A 145 11.16 5.41 11.36
N LYS A 146 12.06 5.67 10.41
CA LYS A 146 13.37 6.25 10.70
C LYS A 146 13.26 7.69 11.24
N CYS A 147 12.35 8.50 10.69
CA CYS A 147 12.05 9.84 11.20
C CYS A 147 11.49 9.80 12.63
N LYS A 148 10.59 8.87 12.95
CA LYS A 148 10.04 8.68 14.30
C LYS A 148 11.12 8.33 15.31
N LYS A 149 12.04 7.42 14.95
CA LYS A 149 13.21 7.10 15.78
C LYS A 149 14.11 8.31 16.03
N LYS A 150 14.23 9.21 15.04
CA LYS A 150 15.12 10.38 15.09
C LYS A 150 14.50 11.60 15.79
N PHE A 151 13.24 11.90 15.51
CA PHE A 151 12.53 13.12 15.91
C PHE A 151 11.46 12.88 16.98
N GLY A 152 11.20 11.62 17.33
CA GLY A 152 10.20 11.21 18.33
C GLY A 152 8.87 10.75 17.74
N GLU A 153 8.05 10.11 18.57
CA GLU A 153 6.73 9.55 18.19
C GLU A 153 5.60 10.58 18.17
N LYS A 154 5.80 11.76 18.77
CA LYS A 154 4.78 12.81 18.82
C LYS A 154 4.67 13.48 17.46
N ILE A 155 3.70 13.04 16.67
CA ILE A 155 3.45 13.49 15.31
C ILE A 155 2.06 14.11 15.17
N LYS A 156 1.93 15.04 14.22
CA LYS A 156 0.63 15.51 13.71
C LYS A 156 0.46 15.05 12.28
N VAL A 157 -0.60 14.31 12.02
CA VAL A 157 -0.91 13.79 10.67
C VAL A 157 -1.90 14.73 9.98
N LYS A 158 -1.61 15.14 8.75
CA LYS A 158 -2.50 15.99 7.93
C LYS A 158 -2.72 15.40 6.55
N ASN A 159 -3.94 15.54 6.02
CA ASN A 159 -4.33 15.21 4.64
C ASN A 159 -4.02 13.77 4.17
N PHE A 160 -3.73 12.86 5.10
CA PHE A 160 -3.60 11.42 4.82
C PHE A 160 -4.95 10.71 4.76
N PHE A 161 -5.94 11.23 5.48
CA PHE A 161 -7.24 10.58 5.66
C PHE A 161 -8.39 11.52 5.25
N GLU A 162 -9.44 10.94 4.68
CA GLU A 162 -10.76 11.55 4.52
C GLU A 162 -11.74 10.87 5.46
N ILE A 163 -12.64 11.64 6.08
CA ILE A 163 -13.74 11.08 6.84
C ILE A 163 -15.02 11.28 6.02
N GLU A 164 -15.56 10.21 5.47
CA GLU A 164 -16.85 10.20 4.78
C GLU A 164 -17.88 9.46 5.64
N GLY A 165 -18.66 10.23 6.41
CA GLY A 165 -19.64 9.70 7.35
C GLY A 165 -18.99 8.89 8.47
N ARG A 166 -19.12 7.55 8.44
CA ARG A 166 -18.51 6.62 9.41
C ARG A 166 -17.25 5.93 8.89
N LYS A 167 -16.76 6.33 7.71
CA LYS A 167 -15.63 5.70 7.04
C LYS A 167 -14.40 6.60 7.09
N ILE A 168 -13.22 6.00 7.21
CA ILE A 168 -11.92 6.67 7.14
C ILE A 168 -11.21 6.15 5.89
N LYS A 169 -11.03 7.01 4.89
CA LYS A 169 -10.42 6.68 3.60
C LYS A 169 -8.99 7.21 3.51
N LEU A 170 -8.07 6.40 2.98
CA LEU A 170 -6.67 6.78 2.79
C LEU A 170 -6.49 7.55 1.46
N LYS A 171 -5.98 8.79 1.51
CA LYS A 171 -5.89 9.68 0.34
C LYS A 171 -4.74 9.40 -0.64
N ILE A 172 -3.97 8.34 -0.42
CA ILE A 172 -2.63 8.21 -1.01
C ILE A 172 -2.64 7.73 -2.49
N GLY A 173 -3.72 7.10 -2.98
CA GLY A 173 -3.79 6.55 -4.36
C GLY A 173 -4.64 7.33 -5.37
N GLU A 174 -5.26 8.43 -4.97
CA GLU A 174 -6.21 9.19 -5.82
C GLU A 174 -5.69 10.57 -6.25
N ILE A 175 -4.42 10.87 -5.95
CA ILE A 175 -3.79 12.18 -6.16
C ILE A 175 -3.68 12.55 -7.66
N GLU A 176 -3.83 11.59 -8.58
CA GLU A 176 -3.80 11.85 -10.03
C GLU A 176 -5.16 12.24 -10.63
N LYS A 177 -6.29 11.97 -9.96
CA LYS A 177 -7.63 12.06 -10.59
C LYS A 177 -8.45 13.28 -10.19
N GLU A 178 -8.04 14.02 -9.16
CA GLU A 178 -8.80 15.17 -8.67
C GLU A 178 -7.91 16.40 -8.47
N PRO A 179 -7.95 17.39 -9.39
CA PRO A 179 -7.16 18.62 -9.28
C PRO A 179 -7.57 19.56 -8.14
N GLU A 180 -8.66 19.26 -7.42
CA GLU A 180 -9.25 20.14 -6.40
C GLU A 180 -8.94 19.76 -4.94
N ARG A 181 -8.06 18.78 -4.69
CA ARG A 181 -7.86 18.29 -3.32
C ARG A 181 -7.16 19.31 -2.39
N LYS A 182 -7.78 19.52 -1.23
CA LYS A 182 -7.30 20.31 -0.10
C LYS A 182 -6.07 19.65 0.56
N GLY A 183 -4.88 20.00 0.09
CA GLY A 183 -3.61 19.86 0.83
C GLY A 183 -2.81 18.58 0.56
N THR A 184 -1.49 18.70 0.64
CA THR A 184 -0.52 17.60 0.51
C THR A 184 -0.50 16.72 1.77
N PRO A 185 -0.44 15.38 1.67
CA PRO A 185 -0.24 14.50 2.82
C PRO A 185 1.06 14.84 3.56
N GLU A 186 0.97 15.09 4.86
CA GLU A 186 2.07 15.58 5.70
C GLU A 186 2.06 14.89 7.08
N ILE A 187 3.24 14.45 7.52
CA ILE A 187 3.53 14.11 8.91
C ILE A 187 4.40 15.23 9.47
N GLU A 188 3.91 15.90 10.51
CA GLU A 188 4.53 17.06 11.10
C GLU A 188 5.10 16.75 12.49
N TRP A 189 6.37 17.11 12.68
CA TRP A 189 7.02 17.33 13.98
C TRP A 189 7.19 18.83 14.20
N GLU A 190 7.71 19.25 15.35
CA GLU A 190 7.94 20.67 15.66
C GLU A 190 8.76 21.39 14.57
N ASN A 191 9.95 20.86 14.27
CA ASN A 191 10.90 21.48 13.34
C ASN A 191 10.99 20.79 11.97
N PHE A 192 10.28 19.67 11.78
CA PHE A 192 10.37 18.86 10.57
C PHE A 192 9.00 18.52 10.02
N SER A 193 8.90 18.39 8.70
CA SER A 193 7.72 17.88 8.01
C SER A 193 8.14 16.83 6.98
N LEU A 194 7.51 15.66 7.02
CA LEU A 194 7.65 14.62 6.01
C LEU A 194 6.40 14.64 5.13
N TYR A 195 6.57 14.93 3.85
CA TYR A 195 5.50 14.95 2.87
C TYR A 195 5.56 13.73 1.97
N TYR A 196 4.38 13.24 1.60
CA TYR A 196 4.20 12.31 0.50
C TYR A 196 3.74 13.07 -0.74
N GLN A 197 4.42 12.87 -1.86
CA GLN A 197 4.05 13.39 -3.17
C GLN A 197 3.87 14.92 -3.22
N LYS A 198 4.77 15.66 -2.57
CA LYS A 198 4.71 17.12 -2.52
C LYS A 198 5.06 17.73 -3.87
N ARG A 199 4.11 18.43 -4.48
CA ARG A 199 4.35 19.21 -5.69
C ARG A 199 4.98 20.56 -5.37
N PHE A 200 6.07 20.88 -6.05
CA PHE A 200 6.69 22.19 -6.09
C PHE A 200 6.33 22.84 -7.43
N GLU A 201 5.41 23.80 -7.38
CA GLU A 201 5.00 24.53 -8.57
C GLU A 201 6.10 25.47 -9.06
N PHE A 202 5.97 25.86 -10.34
CA PHE A 202 6.68 27.03 -10.82
C PHE A 202 6.20 28.26 -10.04
N THR A 203 7.12 28.96 -9.39
CA THR A 203 6.81 30.17 -8.61
C THR A 203 7.90 31.21 -8.78
N LYS A 204 7.59 32.45 -8.41
CA LYS A 204 8.57 33.54 -8.26
C LYS A 204 8.71 34.00 -6.80
N LYS A 205 8.05 33.31 -5.86
CA LYS A 205 7.97 33.64 -4.44
C LYS A 205 8.01 32.37 -3.59
N GLY A 206 8.65 32.45 -2.42
CA GLY A 206 8.76 31.32 -1.49
C GLY A 206 9.65 30.21 -2.03
N ILE A 207 9.38 28.96 -1.63
CA ILE A 207 10.10 27.78 -2.11
C ILE A 207 9.30 27.13 -3.24
N GLY A 208 9.95 26.86 -4.36
CA GLY A 208 9.36 26.14 -5.48
C GLY A 208 10.36 25.90 -6.60
N SER A 209 9.87 25.45 -7.75
CA SER A 209 10.73 25.22 -8.91
C SER A 209 10.92 26.49 -9.73
N TYR A 210 12.14 26.73 -10.23
CA TYR A 210 12.41 27.84 -11.17
C TYR A 210 12.32 27.46 -12.64
N THR A 211 12.12 26.18 -12.96
CA THR A 211 11.99 25.71 -14.35
C THR A 211 10.59 25.20 -14.63
N ILE A 212 10.32 23.94 -14.26
CA ILE A 212 9.04 23.27 -14.43
C ILE A 212 8.54 22.72 -13.10
N PRO A 213 7.22 22.57 -12.89
CA PRO A 213 6.71 21.92 -11.70
C PRO A 213 7.30 20.53 -11.53
N VAL A 214 7.71 20.20 -10.30
CA VAL A 214 8.26 18.90 -9.94
C VAL A 214 7.51 18.31 -8.77
N LYS A 215 7.36 16.99 -8.74
CA LYS A 215 6.66 16.27 -7.68
C LYS A 215 7.52 15.06 -7.28
N PRO A 216 8.37 15.21 -6.26
CA PRO A 216 9.09 14.08 -5.69
C PRO A 216 8.18 13.22 -4.83
N ASP A 217 8.52 11.93 -4.72
CA ASP A 217 7.73 10.94 -3.98
C ASP A 217 7.71 11.25 -2.47
N ILE A 218 8.87 11.52 -1.87
CA ILE A 218 9.00 11.75 -0.44
C ILE A 218 9.90 12.96 -0.20
N VAL A 219 9.42 13.90 0.61
CA VAL A 219 10.13 15.14 0.91
C VAL A 219 10.21 15.30 2.42
N LEU A 220 11.42 15.25 2.96
CA LEU A 220 11.67 15.64 4.34
C LEU A 220 12.20 17.06 4.38
N TRP A 221 11.49 17.93 5.09
CA TRP A 221 11.75 19.36 5.13
C TRP A 221 12.06 19.79 6.57
N ASN A 222 13.25 20.36 6.78
CA ASN A 222 13.61 21.09 7.98
C ASN A 222 13.06 22.53 7.93
N LYS A 223 12.07 22.81 8.77
CA LYS A 223 11.36 24.11 8.81
C LYS A 223 12.22 25.25 9.36
N ASN A 224 13.27 24.95 10.13
CA ASN A 224 14.09 25.98 10.78
C ASN A 224 14.99 26.72 9.77
N ASN A 225 15.57 25.99 8.82
CA ASN A 225 16.53 26.53 7.86
C ASN A 225 16.07 26.36 6.40
N ASN A 226 14.86 25.86 6.18
CA ASN A 226 14.28 25.54 4.89
C ASN A 226 15.04 24.49 4.07
N GLU A 227 15.86 23.65 4.70
CA GLU A 227 16.57 22.58 4.01
C GLU A 227 15.67 21.39 3.71
N ILE A 228 15.92 20.77 2.56
CA ILE A 228 15.09 19.67 2.05
C ILE A 228 15.98 18.48 1.70
N ILE A 229 15.52 17.28 2.06
CA ILE A 229 16.01 16.01 1.55
C ILE A 229 14.88 15.31 0.83
N ILE A 230 15.19 14.76 -0.34
CA ILE A 230 14.23 14.09 -1.21
C ILE A 230 14.61 12.62 -1.32
N PHE A 231 13.60 11.76 -1.18
CA PHE A 231 13.70 10.34 -1.47
C PHE A 231 12.75 10.01 -2.61
N ASP A 232 13.26 9.34 -3.64
CA ASP A 232 12.53 8.96 -4.85
C ASP A 232 12.56 7.43 -4.97
N ALA A 233 11.39 6.80 -4.98
CA ALA A 233 11.27 5.36 -4.95
C ALA A 233 11.29 4.77 -6.37
N LYS A 234 12.27 3.90 -6.65
CA LYS A 234 12.36 3.17 -7.91
C LYS A 234 12.15 1.68 -7.66
N LYS A 235 11.15 1.09 -8.32
CA LYS A 235 10.83 -0.34 -8.16
C LYS A 235 11.85 -1.26 -8.84
N GLU A 236 12.64 -0.71 -9.76
CA GLU A 236 13.63 -1.45 -10.51
C GLU A 236 14.88 -1.75 -9.65
N THR A 237 15.46 -2.93 -9.84
CA THR A 237 16.76 -3.25 -9.22
C THR A 237 17.89 -2.43 -9.83
N ALA A 238 19.01 -2.28 -9.11
CA ALA A 238 20.18 -1.53 -9.58
C ALA A 238 20.62 -1.95 -10.99
N GLY A 239 20.86 -3.25 -11.21
CA GLY A 239 21.25 -3.78 -12.50
C GLY A 239 20.24 -3.50 -13.62
N SER A 240 18.94 -3.45 -13.33
CA SER A 240 17.94 -3.06 -14.33
C SER A 240 18.04 -1.57 -14.67
N LEU A 241 18.12 -0.71 -13.65
CA LEU A 241 18.25 0.74 -13.81
C LEU A 241 19.51 1.12 -14.58
N PHE A 242 20.64 0.44 -14.32
CA PHE A 242 21.93 0.82 -14.90
C PHE A 242 22.26 0.14 -16.23
N LYS A 243 21.64 -1.01 -16.56
CA LYS A 243 21.79 -1.66 -17.87
C LYS A 243 21.00 -0.97 -18.97
N GLU A 244 19.79 -0.48 -18.66
CA GLU A 244 18.96 0.20 -19.63
C GLU A 244 19.34 1.70 -19.71
N LYS A 245 20.04 2.09 -20.79
CA LYS A 245 20.56 3.46 -20.96
C LYS A 245 19.48 4.55 -20.81
N GLY A 246 18.23 4.26 -21.20
CA GLY A 246 17.08 5.18 -21.06
C GLY A 246 16.66 5.36 -19.60
N ALA A 247 16.32 4.26 -18.91
CA ALA A 247 15.93 4.27 -17.50
C ALA A 247 17.02 4.89 -16.60
N ARG A 248 18.29 4.56 -16.86
CA ARG A 248 19.46 5.11 -16.15
C ARG A 248 19.51 6.63 -16.20
N ARG A 249 19.45 7.18 -17.42
CA ARG A 249 19.50 8.63 -17.64
C ARG A 249 18.30 9.30 -17.01
N SER A 250 17.12 8.67 -17.08
CA SER A 250 15.90 9.20 -16.47
C SER A 250 16.02 9.31 -14.94
N ALA A 251 16.47 8.25 -14.25
CA ALA A 251 16.56 8.25 -12.78
C ALA A 251 17.59 9.27 -12.26
N ILE A 252 18.79 9.29 -12.84
CA ILE A 252 19.86 10.23 -12.46
C ILE A 252 19.45 11.68 -12.79
N ALA A 253 18.89 11.91 -13.97
CA ALA A 253 18.44 13.24 -14.38
C ALA A 253 17.31 13.75 -13.50
N GLN A 254 16.38 12.90 -13.09
CA GLN A 254 15.28 13.26 -12.19
C GLN A 254 15.78 13.69 -10.82
N LEU A 255 16.72 12.94 -10.22
CA LEU A 255 17.36 13.34 -8.97
C LEU A 255 18.09 14.68 -9.09
N HIS A 256 18.89 14.88 -10.15
CA HIS A 256 19.52 16.17 -10.43
C HIS A 256 18.50 17.28 -10.62
N GLN A 257 17.42 17.02 -11.35
CA GLN A 257 16.36 18.00 -11.57
C GLN A 257 15.77 18.45 -10.24
N TYR A 258 15.43 17.54 -9.33
CA TYR A 258 14.93 17.92 -8.01
C TYR A 258 15.94 18.74 -7.23
N LYS A 259 17.20 18.30 -7.20
CA LYS A 259 18.26 18.97 -6.45
C LYS A 259 18.52 20.40 -6.92
N GLU A 260 18.50 20.59 -8.23
CA GLU A 260 18.86 21.85 -8.86
C GLU A 260 17.65 22.79 -8.94
N SER A 261 16.48 22.30 -9.36
CA SER A 261 15.32 23.13 -9.72
C SER A 261 14.57 23.74 -8.54
N ILE A 262 14.62 23.11 -7.36
CA ILE A 262 13.88 23.56 -6.18
C ILE A 262 14.74 24.54 -5.38
N ILE A 263 14.31 25.81 -5.38
CA ILE A 263 15.04 26.91 -4.73
C ILE A 263 14.11 27.71 -3.81
N ASN A 264 14.72 28.44 -2.88
CA ASN A 264 14.06 29.54 -2.20
C ASN A 264 14.23 30.82 -3.02
N PHE A 265 13.14 31.39 -3.51
CA PHE A 265 13.18 32.60 -4.34
C PHE A 265 13.51 33.87 -3.56
N LYS A 266 13.38 33.85 -2.22
CA LYS A 266 13.72 35.00 -1.38
C LYS A 266 15.22 35.29 -1.40
N ASP A 267 16.04 34.24 -1.32
CA ASP A 267 17.51 34.33 -1.26
C ASP A 267 18.20 33.75 -2.52
N LYS A 268 17.41 33.21 -3.46
CA LYS A 268 17.86 32.51 -4.69
C LYS A 268 18.81 31.34 -4.39
N LYS A 269 18.68 30.72 -3.22
CA LYS A 269 19.51 29.58 -2.82
C LYS A 269 18.82 28.25 -3.08
N ARG A 270 19.62 27.25 -3.42
CA ARG A 270 19.18 25.85 -3.46
C ARG A 270 18.92 25.37 -2.03
N VAL A 271 17.73 24.83 -1.83
CA VAL A 271 17.28 24.34 -0.53
C VAL A 271 17.42 22.83 -0.39
N VAL A 272 17.49 22.11 -1.51
CA VAL A 272 17.66 20.66 -1.51
C VAL A 272 19.12 20.30 -1.22
N LYS A 273 19.35 19.67 -0.06
CA LYS A 273 20.67 19.21 0.39
C LYS A 273 20.98 17.79 -0.03
N GLY A 274 19.94 16.96 -0.16
CA GLY A 274 20.08 15.55 -0.54
C GLY A 274 18.98 15.10 -1.48
N THR A 275 19.33 14.35 -2.51
CA THR A 275 18.38 13.65 -3.38
C THR A 275 18.82 12.21 -3.55
N TYR A 276 18.01 11.26 -3.07
CA TYR A 276 18.39 9.86 -3.05
C TYR A 276 17.32 8.99 -3.69
N ALA A 277 17.74 8.07 -4.55
CA ALA A 277 16.87 7.00 -5.02
C ALA A 277 16.84 5.86 -4.01
N ILE A 278 15.66 5.33 -3.70
CA ILE A 278 15.49 4.13 -2.89
C ILE A 278 15.12 2.99 -3.82
N ILE A 279 15.89 1.90 -3.80
CA ILE A 279 15.71 0.74 -4.68
C ILE A 279 15.55 -0.56 -3.88
N PRO A 280 14.82 -1.55 -4.42
CA PRO A 280 14.51 -2.76 -3.67
C PRO A 280 15.66 -3.75 -3.58
N LYS A 281 16.66 -3.66 -4.47
CA LYS A 281 17.81 -4.59 -4.47
C LYS A 281 19.01 -4.07 -5.24
N ARG A 282 20.20 -4.27 -4.66
CA ARG A 282 21.48 -4.08 -5.34
C ARG A 282 21.87 -5.34 -6.09
N THR A 283 21.51 -5.41 -7.36
CA THR A 283 22.06 -6.39 -8.31
C THR A 283 23.35 -5.85 -8.94
N SER A 284 24.13 -6.70 -9.61
CA SER A 284 25.41 -6.30 -10.20
C SER A 284 25.27 -5.07 -11.12
N VAL A 285 26.09 -4.05 -10.87
CA VAL A 285 26.21 -2.84 -11.70
C VAL A 285 27.61 -2.73 -12.28
N GLU A 286 27.78 -1.89 -13.30
CA GLU A 286 29.11 -1.56 -13.82
C GLU A 286 29.90 -0.75 -12.78
N LYS A 287 31.23 -0.92 -12.75
CA LYS A 287 32.12 -0.34 -11.74
C LYS A 287 31.98 1.18 -11.58
N GLU A 288 31.67 1.90 -12.66
CA GLU A 288 31.48 3.35 -12.63
C GLU A 288 30.24 3.82 -11.83
N TYR A 289 29.25 2.94 -11.65
CA TYR A 289 28.00 3.22 -10.93
C TYR A 289 28.04 2.79 -9.47
N GLU A 290 29.03 1.99 -9.07
CA GLU A 290 29.23 1.56 -7.67
C GLU A 290 29.35 2.75 -6.71
N LYS A 291 29.95 3.86 -7.18
CA LYS A 291 30.07 5.11 -6.40
C LYS A 291 28.73 5.65 -5.90
N PHE A 292 27.64 5.42 -6.63
CA PHE A 292 26.33 5.92 -6.22
C PHE A 292 25.76 5.20 -4.99
N PHE A 293 26.30 4.03 -4.65
CA PHE A 293 25.97 3.26 -3.45
C PHE A 293 26.99 3.48 -2.32
N ASP A 294 28.06 4.23 -2.58
CA ASP A 294 29.06 4.54 -1.57
C ASP A 294 28.55 5.59 -0.59
N LYS A 295 28.83 5.35 0.70
CA LYS A 295 28.38 6.22 1.79
C LYS A 295 29.05 7.60 1.72
N ASN A 296 30.35 7.65 1.45
CA ASN A 296 31.09 8.90 1.40
C ASN A 296 30.65 9.74 0.20
N TYR A 297 30.41 9.08 -0.94
CA TYR A 297 29.85 9.75 -2.11
C TYR A 297 28.48 10.39 -1.81
N ARG A 298 27.57 9.66 -1.15
CA ARG A 298 26.27 10.22 -0.74
C ARG A 298 26.43 11.42 0.19
N LYS A 299 27.35 11.35 1.16
CA LYS A 299 27.60 12.42 2.13
C LYS A 299 28.22 13.66 1.48
N GLU A 300 29.22 13.48 0.63
CA GLU A 300 29.93 14.57 -0.06
C GLU A 300 29.03 15.28 -1.08
N TYR A 301 28.32 14.50 -1.89
CA TYR A 301 27.54 15.04 -3.00
C TYR A 301 26.06 15.19 -2.69
N GLY A 302 25.53 14.71 -1.56
CA GLY A 302 24.09 14.75 -1.27
C GLY A 302 23.27 14.04 -2.35
N PHE A 303 23.82 12.98 -2.93
CA PHE A 303 23.28 12.32 -4.12
C PHE A 303 23.66 10.84 -4.13
N GLY A 304 22.72 9.96 -4.44
CA GLY A 304 23.01 8.54 -4.63
C GLY A 304 21.81 7.64 -4.41
N PHE A 305 22.08 6.38 -4.12
CA PHE A 305 21.09 5.31 -4.04
C PHE A 305 21.20 4.60 -2.69
N TYR A 306 20.06 4.26 -2.11
CA TYR A 306 19.95 3.39 -0.94
C TYR A 306 19.20 2.11 -1.32
N VAL A 307 19.55 1.01 -0.65
CA VAL A 307 18.96 -0.31 -0.92
C VAL A 307 18.06 -0.71 0.24
N PHE A 308 16.76 -0.81 -0.02
CA PHE A 308 15.76 -1.27 0.93
C PHE A 308 15.16 -2.58 0.43
N GLU A 309 15.69 -3.72 0.88
CA GLU A 309 15.12 -5.00 0.51
C GLU A 309 13.76 -5.22 1.19
N VAL A 310 12.75 -5.61 0.39
CA VAL A 310 11.38 -5.78 0.89
C VAL A 310 11.29 -6.91 1.93
N SER A 311 12.03 -8.00 1.72
CA SER A 311 12.09 -9.17 2.60
C SER A 311 13.42 -9.33 3.35
N GLY A 312 14.31 -8.34 3.27
CA GLY A 312 15.70 -8.47 3.71
C GLY A 312 16.21 -7.25 4.47
N GLU A 313 17.52 -7.02 4.39
CA GLU A 313 18.18 -5.91 5.05
C GLU A 313 17.79 -4.57 4.42
N LYS A 314 17.64 -3.56 5.28
CA LYS A 314 17.36 -2.18 4.86
C LYS A 314 18.54 -1.34 5.26
N GLU A 315 19.14 -0.66 4.29
CA GLU A 315 20.24 0.24 4.58
C GLU A 315 19.82 1.34 5.57
N GLU A 316 20.77 1.75 6.41
CA GLU A 316 20.59 2.90 7.27
C GLU A 316 20.61 4.18 6.43
N VAL A 317 19.57 5.01 6.56
CA VAL A 317 19.47 6.27 5.84
C VAL A 317 19.87 7.39 6.78
N GLU A 318 20.82 8.20 6.32
CA GLU A 318 21.23 9.41 7.02
C GLU A 318 20.19 10.48 6.75
N ILE A 319 19.23 10.57 7.66
CA ILE A 319 18.14 11.53 7.57
C ILE A 319 18.66 12.93 7.88
N TRP A 320 19.43 13.11 8.95
CA TRP A 320 20.20 14.32 9.24
C TRP A 320 21.23 13.92 10.30
N GLU A 321 22.52 14.19 10.10
CA GLU A 321 23.47 14.14 11.22
C GLU A 321 23.11 15.30 12.16
N ASN A 322 23.07 15.04 13.47
CA ASN A 322 22.91 16.14 14.44
C ASN A 322 24.15 17.02 14.31
N GLY A 323 24.04 18.10 13.54
CA GLY A 323 25.05 19.13 13.43
C GLY A 323 24.56 20.35 14.18
N LYS A 324 25.25 20.66 15.29
CA LYS A 324 25.50 21.97 15.89
C LYS A 324 24.59 23.14 15.50
#